data_AF-A0A426XDU2-F1
#
_entry.id   AF-A0A426XDU2-F1
#
_cell.length_a   1.000
_cell.length_b   1.000
_cell.length_c   1.000
_cell.angle_alpha   90.00
_cell.angle_beta   90.00
_cell.angle_gamma   90.00
#
_symmetry.space_group_name_H-M   'P 1'
#
loop_
_entity.id
_entity.type
_entity.pdbx_description
1 polymer ?
#
loop_
_entity_poly.entity_id
_entity_poly.type
_entity_poly.pdbx_seq_one_letter_code
_entity_poly.pdbx_strand_id
1 'polypeptide(L)'
;ARAPEYPISITNHTKDFDGFGLTFGTEAVLSPEVVYPTFWVETYQEPSSSDRLRENLDLLKERRAAMHMQILEYKKAVANLYNRIGKLAPNWEGPYQIESAAREGTYTLVTMEGKQLPRKWHIANLQKNYV
;
A
#
# COMPACT_ATOMS: atom_id res chain seq x y z
N ALA A 1 -34.64 47.40 -11.44
CA ALA A 1 -33.47 48.29 -11.36
C ALA A 1 -32.27 47.54 -11.93
N ARG A 2 -31.53 48.17 -12.85
CA ARG A 2 -30.46 47.61 -13.69
C ARG A 2 -29.10 47.77 -13.01
N ALA A 3 -28.26 46.72 -12.99
CA ALA A 3 -26.84 46.82 -12.63
C ALA A 3 -26.00 47.13 -13.88
N PRO A 4 -24.85 47.82 -13.78
CA PRO A 4 -24.17 48.38 -14.95
C PRO A 4 -23.27 47.35 -15.64
N GLU A 5 -23.31 47.35 -16.97
CA GLU A 5 -22.32 46.71 -17.84
C GLU A 5 -21.14 47.67 -18.02
N TYR A 6 -19.90 47.17 -17.88
CA TYR A 6 -18.71 47.87 -18.34
C TYR A 6 -18.03 47.02 -19.43
N PRO A 7 -17.77 47.55 -20.64
CA PRO A 7 -17.09 46.82 -21.70
C PRO A 7 -15.59 47.11 -21.65
N ILE A 8 -14.75 46.09 -21.77
CA ILE A 8 -13.30 46.29 -21.95
C ILE A 8 -12.90 45.68 -23.30
N SER A 9 -12.66 46.55 -24.27
CA SER A 9 -12.08 46.20 -25.58
C SER A 9 -10.56 46.14 -25.45
N ILE A 10 -9.91 45.06 -25.90
CA ILE A 10 -8.45 45.06 -26.08
C ILE A 10 -8.12 44.50 -27.47
N THR A 11 -7.55 45.37 -28.30
CA THR A 11 -7.13 45.11 -29.68
C THR A 11 -5.87 44.24 -29.68
N ASN A 12 -5.90 43.10 -30.35
CA ASN A 12 -4.73 42.24 -30.56
C ASN A 12 -3.94 42.72 -31.78
N HIS A 13 -2.65 43.03 -31.60
CA HIS A 13 -1.72 43.09 -32.73
C HIS A 13 -0.49 42.22 -32.50
N THR A 14 -0.43 41.24 -33.39
CA THR A 14 0.49 40.14 -33.69
C THR A 14 1.94 40.57 -33.92
N LYS A 15 2.90 39.70 -33.56
CA LYS A 15 3.80 39.08 -34.56
C LYS A 15 4.69 37.97 -33.97
N ASP A 16 4.38 36.77 -34.41
CA ASP A 16 5.22 35.65 -34.86
C ASP A 16 6.74 35.83 -34.69
N PHE A 17 7.42 34.83 -34.11
CA PHE A 17 8.44 34.06 -34.82
C PHE A 17 8.77 32.76 -34.06
N ASP A 18 9.07 31.77 -34.87
CA ASP A 18 9.29 30.35 -34.65
C ASP A 18 10.31 30.00 -33.54
N GLY A 19 10.09 28.86 -32.88
CA GLY A 19 11.10 28.16 -32.09
C GLY A 19 11.18 28.50 -30.59
N PHE A 20 10.30 27.90 -29.79
CA PHE A 20 10.33 27.80 -28.31
C PHE A 20 10.42 29.14 -27.53
N GLY A 21 9.27 29.81 -27.39
CA GLY A 21 9.08 30.87 -26.39
C GLY A 21 8.55 30.32 -25.06
N LEU A 22 9.40 30.28 -24.04
CA LEU A 22 8.98 30.20 -22.63
C LEU A 22 8.22 31.49 -22.28
N THR A 23 6.91 31.41 -22.09
CA THR A 23 6.12 32.50 -21.48
C THR A 23 5.81 32.14 -20.03
N PHE A 24 6.38 32.90 -19.10
CA PHE A 24 5.93 32.93 -17.70
C PHE A 24 4.49 33.46 -17.69
N GLY A 25 3.54 32.66 -17.20
CA GLY A 25 2.13 33.07 -17.09
C GLY A 25 1.13 32.28 -17.93
N THR A 26 1.33 30.97 -18.12
CA THR A 26 0.20 30.05 -18.30
C THR A 26 0.00 29.33 -16.98
N GLU A 27 -0.89 29.88 -16.16
CA GLU A 27 -1.58 29.10 -15.14
C GLU A 27 -2.15 27.87 -15.88
N ALA A 28 -1.73 26.67 -15.46
CA ALA A 28 -2.35 25.46 -15.93
C ALA A 28 -3.82 25.55 -15.50
N VAL A 29 -4.69 25.95 -16.43
CA VAL A 29 -6.14 25.88 -16.25
C VAL A 29 -6.48 24.40 -16.23
N LEU A 30 -6.32 23.78 -15.07
CA LEU A 30 -6.97 22.51 -14.75
C LEU A 30 -8.45 22.74 -15.04
N SER A 31 -9.04 21.88 -15.87
CA SER A 31 -10.47 21.90 -16.12
C SER A 31 -11.19 22.00 -14.77
N PRO A 32 -12.23 22.85 -14.63
CA PRO A 32 -13.02 22.90 -13.40
C PRO A 32 -13.42 21.47 -13.07
N GLU A 33 -13.12 21.02 -11.84
CA GLU A 33 -13.29 19.67 -11.33
C GLU A 33 -14.33 18.87 -12.11
N VAL A 34 -13.90 18.11 -13.11
CA VAL A 34 -14.79 17.13 -13.76
C VAL A 34 -14.90 16.01 -12.75
N VAL A 35 -15.84 16.17 -11.83
CA VAL A 35 -16.34 15.09 -10.98
C VAL A 35 -16.89 14.07 -11.96
N TYR A 36 -16.19 12.95 -12.15
CA TYR A 36 -16.75 11.79 -12.81
C TYR A 36 -17.68 11.14 -11.78
N PRO A 37 -19.02 11.34 -11.86
CA PRO A 37 -19.89 10.57 -10.99
C PRO A 37 -19.62 9.10 -11.28
N THR A 38 -19.36 8.32 -10.24
CA THR A 38 -19.38 6.87 -10.41
C THR A 38 -20.79 6.48 -10.84
N PHE A 39 -20.94 5.42 -11.63
CA PHE A 39 -22.26 4.93 -12.08
C PHE A 39 -23.30 4.85 -10.95
N TRP A 40 -22.83 4.57 -9.73
CA TRP A 40 -23.61 4.57 -8.51
C TRP A 40 -24.22 5.92 -8.13
N VAL A 41 -23.51 7.03 -8.33
CA VAL A 41 -24.02 8.39 -8.10
C VAL A 41 -25.10 8.75 -9.12
N GLU A 42 -24.98 8.27 -10.35
CA GLU A 42 -25.97 8.51 -11.41
C GLU A 42 -27.25 7.68 -11.22
N THR A 43 -27.14 6.47 -10.67
CA THR A 43 -28.27 5.54 -10.48
C THR A 43 -28.81 5.49 -9.05
N TYR A 44 -28.25 6.28 -8.12
CA TYR A 44 -28.70 6.31 -6.73
C TYR A 44 -30.09 6.92 -6.62
N GLN A 45 -31.06 6.14 -6.13
CA GLN A 45 -32.36 6.66 -5.70
C GLN A 45 -32.36 6.81 -4.19
N GLU A 46 -32.60 8.04 -3.72
CA GLU A 46 -32.70 8.31 -2.30
C GLU A 46 -33.93 7.60 -1.70
N PRO A 47 -33.76 6.77 -0.65
CA PRO A 47 -34.88 6.08 -0.05
C PRO A 47 -35.79 7.08 0.69
N SER A 48 -37.04 7.17 0.25
CA SER A 48 -38.03 8.14 0.76
C SER A 48 -38.49 7.92 2.21
N SER A 49 -38.04 6.84 2.88
CA SER A 49 -38.47 6.48 4.23
C SER A 49 -37.30 6.02 5.10
N SER A 50 -37.27 6.52 6.33
CA SER A 50 -36.33 6.12 7.39
C SER A 50 -36.32 4.60 7.63
N ASP A 51 -37.47 3.96 7.53
CA ASP A 51 -37.60 2.52 7.77
C ASP A 51 -36.83 1.70 6.73
N ARG A 52 -36.81 2.15 5.47
CA ARG A 52 -36.06 1.49 4.39
C ARG A 52 -34.54 1.63 4.55
N LEU A 53 -34.07 2.74 5.12
CA LEU A 53 -32.65 2.91 5.48
C LEU A 53 -32.25 1.94 6.59
N ARG A 54 -33.14 1.72 7.56
CA ARG A 54 -32.93 0.81 8.68
C ARG A 54 -32.84 -0.66 8.21
N GLU A 55 -33.73 -1.09 7.33
CA GLU A 55 -33.71 -2.44 6.74
C GLU A 55 -32.40 -2.71 5.96
N ASN A 56 -31.94 -1.76 5.15
CA ASN A 56 -30.66 -1.90 4.44
C ASN A 56 -29.47 -2.07 5.39
N LEU A 57 -29.47 -1.31 6.49
CA LEU A 57 -28.43 -1.40 7.51
C LEU A 57 -28.43 -2.79 8.17
N ASP A 58 -29.60 -3.32 8.50
CA ASP A 58 -29.73 -4.63 9.14
C ASP A 58 -29.32 -5.77 8.19
N LEU A 59 -29.70 -5.72 6.91
CA LEU A 59 -29.22 -6.67 5.89
C LEU A 59 -27.69 -6.64 5.72
N LEU A 60 -27.07 -5.46 5.76
CA LEU A 60 -25.62 -5.31 5.71
C LEU A 60 -24.93 -5.91 6.93
N LYS A 61 -25.50 -5.73 8.13
CA LYS A 61 -24.99 -6.34 9.36
C LYS A 61 -25.09 -7.86 9.30
N GLU A 62 -26.19 -8.41 8.81
CA GLU A 62 -26.38 -9.86 8.64
C GLU A 62 -25.38 -10.45 7.65
N ARG A 63 -25.19 -9.84 6.47
CA ARG A 63 -24.17 -10.27 5.51
C ARG A 63 -22.76 -10.22 6.09
N ARG A 64 -22.44 -9.18 6.86
CA ARG A 64 -21.16 -9.05 7.54
C ARG A 64 -20.99 -10.17 8.57
N ALA A 65 -22.01 -10.48 9.36
CA ALA A 65 -21.98 -11.57 10.33
C ALA A 65 -21.86 -12.96 9.67
N ALA A 66 -22.53 -13.18 8.54
CA ALA A 66 -22.41 -14.42 7.77
C ALA A 66 -20.99 -14.63 7.22
N MET A 67 -20.35 -13.58 6.70
CA MET A 67 -18.98 -13.65 6.18
C MET A 67 -17.92 -13.77 7.30
N HIS A 68 -18.24 -13.35 8.53
CA HIS A 68 -17.32 -13.39 9.67
C HIS A 68 -16.85 -14.81 10.01
N MET A 69 -17.70 -15.82 9.84
CA MET A 69 -17.34 -17.21 10.12
C MET A 69 -16.20 -17.68 9.20
N GLN A 70 -16.30 -17.42 7.89
CA GLN A 70 -15.26 -17.79 6.93
C GLN A 70 -13.95 -17.04 7.19
N ILE A 71 -14.03 -15.74 7.54
CA ILE A 71 -12.84 -14.95 7.88
C ILE A 71 -12.16 -15.50 9.14
N LEU A 72 -12.93 -15.91 10.14
CA LEU A 72 -12.40 -16.47 11.38
C LEU A 72 -11.72 -17.81 11.13
N GLU A 73 -12.35 -18.69 10.34
CA GLU A 73 -11.78 -19.97 9.93
C GLU A 73 -10.48 -19.79 9.16
N TYR A 74 -10.45 -18.88 8.19
CA TYR A 74 -9.25 -18.54 7.43
C TYR A 74 -8.13 -18.04 8.35
N LYS A 75 -8.42 -17.07 9.23
CA LYS A 75 -7.45 -16.56 10.21
C LYS A 75 -6.90 -17.66 11.12
N LYS A 76 -7.76 -18.57 11.57
CA LYS A 76 -7.38 -19.72 12.39
C LYS A 76 -6.50 -20.71 11.62
N ALA A 77 -6.82 -20.99 10.35
CA ALA A 77 -6.01 -21.86 9.50
C ALA A 77 -4.61 -21.27 9.29
N VAL A 78 -4.53 -19.97 8.98
CA VAL A 78 -3.27 -19.24 8.83
C VAL A 78 -2.44 -19.27 10.12
N ALA A 79 -3.06 -18.95 11.27
CA ALA A 79 -2.38 -19.01 12.56
C ALA A 79 -1.85 -20.42 12.88
N ASN A 80 -2.63 -21.46 12.58
CA ASN A 80 -2.22 -22.86 12.74
C ASN A 80 -1.04 -23.23 11.83
N LEU A 81 -1.01 -22.73 10.59
CA LEU A 81 0.12 -22.94 9.67
C LEU A 81 1.38 -22.30 10.23
N TYR A 82 1.32 -21.03 10.65
CA TYR A 82 2.47 -20.35 11.26
C TYR A 82 2.94 -21.02 12.56
N ASN A 83 2.02 -21.48 13.42
CA ASN A 83 2.36 -22.22 14.63
C ASN A 83 3.03 -23.56 14.32
N ARG A 84 2.58 -24.28 13.28
CA ARG A 84 3.23 -25.52 12.82
C ARG A 84 4.61 -25.27 12.23
N ILE A 85 4.76 -24.21 11.42
CA ILE A 85 6.05 -23.80 10.87
C ILE A 85 6.98 -23.39 11.99
N GLY A 86 6.54 -22.57 12.96
CA GLY A 86 7.36 -22.15 14.10
C GLY A 86 7.75 -23.31 15.02
N LYS A 87 6.87 -24.30 15.22
CA LYS A 87 7.18 -25.52 16.00
C LYS A 87 8.13 -26.48 15.28
N LEU A 88 8.16 -26.44 13.96
CA LEU A 88 9.08 -27.22 13.12
C LEU A 88 10.22 -26.37 12.54
N ALA A 89 10.31 -25.10 12.95
CA ALA A 89 11.34 -24.20 12.48
C ALA A 89 12.66 -24.67 13.10
N PRO A 90 13.76 -24.65 12.33
CA PRO A 90 15.07 -24.85 12.93
C PRO A 90 15.26 -23.79 14.03
N ASN A 91 15.86 -24.18 15.16
CA ASN A 91 16.15 -23.29 16.29
C ASN A 91 17.32 -22.35 15.93
N TRP A 92 17.20 -21.55 14.86
CA TRP A 92 18.23 -20.63 14.40
C TRP A 92 18.60 -19.68 15.55
N GLU A 93 19.77 -19.88 16.14
CA GLU A 93 20.26 -19.09 17.26
C GLU A 93 20.83 -17.78 16.74
N GLY A 94 20.08 -16.69 16.80
CA GLY A 94 20.58 -15.33 16.60
C GLY A 94 21.32 -15.03 15.27
N PRO A 95 21.71 -13.76 15.07
CA PRO A 95 22.53 -13.38 13.94
C PRO A 95 24.02 -13.55 14.31
N TYR A 96 24.75 -14.35 13.53
CA TYR A 96 26.20 -14.51 13.66
C TYR A 96 26.94 -13.97 12.43
N GLN A 97 28.17 -13.50 12.64
CA GLN A 97 29.07 -13.12 11.56
C GLN A 97 30.02 -14.28 11.22
N ILE A 98 30.27 -14.48 9.92
CA ILE A 98 31.22 -15.50 9.45
C ILE A 98 32.63 -14.92 9.53
N GLU A 99 33.53 -15.57 10.27
CA GLU A 99 34.89 -15.07 10.51
C GLU A 99 35.91 -15.66 9.53
N SER A 100 35.94 -16.98 9.35
CA SER A 100 36.90 -17.60 8.42
C SER A 100 36.40 -18.93 7.86
N ALA A 101 36.80 -19.24 6.62
CA ALA A 101 36.58 -20.55 6.02
C ALA A 101 37.80 -21.43 6.32
N ALA A 102 37.63 -22.43 7.18
CA ALA A 102 38.72 -23.31 7.58
C ALA A 102 39.04 -24.40 6.54
N ARG A 103 38.03 -24.78 5.73
CA ARG A 103 38.07 -25.70 4.57
C ARG A 103 36.71 -25.64 3.88
N GLU A 104 36.65 -26.00 2.59
CA GLU A 104 35.45 -26.01 1.73
C GLU A 104 34.15 -26.32 2.51
N GLY A 105 33.33 -25.29 2.74
CA GLY A 105 32.02 -25.40 3.39
C GLY A 105 32.00 -25.39 4.93
N THR A 106 33.12 -25.19 5.62
CA THR A 106 33.19 -25.09 7.09
C THR A 106 33.64 -23.71 7.57
N TYR A 107 32.81 -23.05 8.38
CA TYR A 107 33.00 -21.69 8.86
C TYR A 107 33.15 -21.62 10.38
N THR A 108 33.96 -20.66 10.85
CA THR A 108 33.90 -20.19 12.24
C THR A 108 32.91 -19.03 12.34
N LEU A 109 32.06 -19.08 13.36
CA LEU A 109 31.07 -18.03 13.64
C LEU A 109 31.59 -17.14 14.78
N VAL A 110 31.34 -15.85 14.64
CA VAL A 110 31.61 -14.84 15.65
C VAL A 110 30.29 -14.20 16.06
N THR A 111 30.10 -14.03 17.37
CA THR A 111 28.94 -13.32 17.90
C THR A 111 29.05 -11.82 17.57
N MET A 112 27.96 -11.07 17.67
CA MET A 112 27.98 -9.63 17.38
C MET A 112 28.93 -8.84 18.31
N GLU A 113 29.31 -9.44 19.44
CA GLU A 113 30.27 -8.90 20.42
C GLU A 113 31.73 -9.23 20.06
N GLY A 114 31.99 -9.86 18.91
CA GLY A 114 33.34 -10.19 18.46
C GLY A 114 33.94 -11.46 19.08
N LYS A 115 33.14 -12.26 19.82
CA LYS A 115 33.60 -13.50 20.45
C LYS A 115 33.44 -14.67 19.49
N GLN A 116 34.54 -15.40 19.25
CA GLN A 116 34.53 -16.61 18.45
C GLN A 116 33.80 -17.76 19.16
N LEU A 117 32.91 -18.44 18.44
CA LEU A 117 32.28 -19.66 18.91
C LEU A 117 33.26 -20.85 18.78
N PRO A 118 33.38 -21.71 19.81
CA PRO A 118 34.36 -22.81 19.81
C PRO A 118 34.04 -23.92 18.80
N ARG A 119 32.82 -23.94 18.25
CA ARG A 119 32.34 -24.93 17.29
C ARG A 119 32.50 -24.42 15.86
N LYS A 120 33.00 -25.28 14.97
CA LYS A 120 33.01 -25.05 13.52
C LYS A 120 31.68 -25.50 12.90
N TRP A 121 31.11 -24.67 12.03
CA TRP A 121 29.79 -24.87 11.45
C TRP A 121 29.86 -25.16 9.96
N HIS A 122 29.12 -26.18 9.51
CA HIS A 122 29.01 -26.50 8.08
C HIS A 122 27.99 -25.57 7.41
N ILE A 123 28.22 -25.20 6.14
CA ILE A 123 27.39 -24.25 5.38
C ILE A 123 25.91 -24.66 5.31
N ALA A 124 25.62 -25.97 5.27
CA ALA A 124 24.25 -26.49 5.26
C ALA A 124 23.47 -26.17 6.55
N ASN A 125 24.17 -25.87 7.65
CA ASN A 125 23.58 -25.49 8.94
C ASN A 125 23.63 -23.97 9.16
N LEU A 126 23.85 -23.17 8.12
CA LEU A 126 23.88 -21.71 8.19
C LEU A 126 22.86 -21.13 7.20
N GLN A 127 22.06 -20.17 7.65
CA GLN A 127 21.17 -19.42 6.78
C GLN A 127 21.70 -18.01 6.60
N LYS A 128 21.94 -17.61 5.34
CA LYS A 128 22.42 -16.27 5.01
C LYS A 128 21.24 -15.29 5.02
N ASN A 129 21.27 -14.36 5.96
CA ASN A 129 20.35 -13.22 5.98
C ASN A 129 21.04 -12.03 5.31
N TYR A 130 20.36 -11.41 4.35
CA TYR A 130 20.78 -10.13 3.77
C TYR A 130 20.03 -9.02 4.52
N VAL A 131 20.77 -8.10 5.12
CA VAL A 131 20.26 -6.84 5.67
C VAL A 131 20.34 -5.78 4.58
#